data_AF-A0A6M8W5S2-F1
#
_entry.id   AF-A0A6M8W5S2-F1
#
_cell.length_a   1.000
_cell.length_b   1.000
_cell.length_c   1.000
_cell.angle_alpha   90.00
_cell.angle_beta   90.00
_cell.angle_gamma   90.00
#
_symmetry.space_group_name_H-M   'P 1'
#
loop_
_entity.id
_entity.type
_entity.pdbx_description
1 polymer ?
#
loop_
_entity_poly.entity_id
_entity_poly.type
_entity_poly.pdbx_seq_one_letter_code
_entity_poly.pdbx_strand_id
1 'polypeptide(L)' 'MSTSAGRGMLLEAGKQFAREWAGLHESWTDQNAEAFEARYIAPIDGHIRRATEAMDRLAEAADAARRACE' A
#
# COMPACT_ATOMS: atom_id res chain seq x y z
N MET A 1 -9.84 -15.26 -0.53
CA MET A 1 -9.09 -14.47 0.47
C MET A 1 -10.04 -13.48 1.10
N SER A 2 -10.01 -13.32 2.43
CA SER A 2 -10.74 -12.23 3.10
C SER A 2 -10.13 -10.88 2.71
N THR A 3 -10.95 -9.84 2.55
CA THR A 3 -10.53 -8.46 2.30
C THR A 3 -9.53 -7.98 3.37
N SER A 4 -9.69 -8.43 4.62
CA SER A 4 -8.76 -8.15 5.72
C SER A 4 -7.36 -8.76 5.51
N ALA A 5 -7.30 -9.98 4.98
CA ALA A 5 -6.04 -10.64 4.68
C ALA A 5 -5.31 -9.95 3.53
N GLY A 6 -6.03 -9.56 2.47
CA GLY A 6 -5.48 -8.79 1.35
C GLY A 6 -4.92 -7.43 1.77
N ARG A 7 -5.65 -6.72 2.66
CA ARG A 7 -5.18 -5.46 3.26
C ARG A 7 -3.89 -5.64 4.05
N GLY A 8 -3.81 -6.67 4.89
CA GLY A 8 -2.60 -6.97 5.66
C GLY A 8 -1.39 -7.24 4.77
N MET A 9 -1.58 -8.06 3.74
CA MET A 9 -0.52 -8.36 2.76
C MET A 9 -0.04 -7.11 2.03
N LEU A 10 -0.95 -6.21 1.63
CA LEU A 10 -0.60 -4.96 0.96
C LEU A 10 0.23 -4.02 1.85
N LEU A 11 -0.15 -3.90 3.13
CA LEU A 11 0.61 -3.08 4.09
C LEU A 11 2.01 -3.65 4.33
N GLU A 12 2.15 -4.96 4.49
CA GLU A 12 3.46 -5.58 4.68
C GLU A 12 4.34 -5.49 3.43
N ALA A 13 3.76 -5.66 2.24
CA ALA A 13 4.47 -5.44 0.98
C ALA A 13 4.96 -4.00 0.85
N GLY A 14 4.14 -3.02 1.25
CA GLY A 14 4.52 -1.60 1.29
C GLY A 14 5.71 -1.33 2.20
N LYS A 15 5.69 -1.87 3.42
CA LYS A 15 6.81 -1.74 4.36
C LYS A 15 8.08 -2.39 3.84
N GLN A 16 7.97 -3.56 3.22
CA GLN A 16 9.11 -4.26 2.64
C GLN A 16 9.72 -3.42 1.51
N PHE A 17 8.88 -2.91 0.61
CA PHE A 17 9.29 -2.04 -0.47
C PHE A 17 10.03 -0.79 0.02
N ALA A 18 9.49 -0.10 1.03
CA ALA A 18 10.13 1.07 1.61
C ALA A 18 11.52 0.75 2.20
N ARG A 19 11.68 -0.40 2.85
CA ARG A 19 12.99 -0.86 3.36
C ARG A 19 13.98 -1.13 2.22
N GLU A 20 13.54 -1.82 1.18
CA GLU A 20 14.39 -2.14 0.02
C GLU A 20 14.80 -0.87 -0.73
N TRP A 21 13.89 0.08 -0.88
CA TRP A 21 14.21 1.38 -1.46
C TRP A 21 15.26 2.13 -0.62
N ALA A 22 15.07 2.21 0.70
CA ALA A 22 16.02 2.87 1.58
C ALA A 22 17.42 2.26 1.45
N GLY A 23 17.53 0.92 1.44
CA GLY A 23 18.80 0.24 1.26
C GLY A 23 19.44 0.47 -0.12
N LEU A 24 18.66 0.54 -1.18
CA LEU A 24 19.17 0.89 -2.52
C LEU A 24 19.70 2.33 -2.55
N HIS A 25 18.95 3.26 -1.96
CA HIS A 25 19.26 4.68 -1.94
C HIS A 25 20.47 5.03 -1.05
N GLU A 26 20.97 4.11 -0.23
CA GLU A 26 22.27 4.28 0.43
C GLU A 26 23.44 4.27 -0.56
N SER A 27 23.29 3.53 -1.67
CA SER A 27 24.34 3.36 -2.69
C SER A 27 24.07 4.12 -3.98
N TRP A 28 22.78 4.31 -4.31
CA TRP A 28 22.35 5.05 -5.49
C TRP A 28 21.80 6.41 -5.07
N THR A 29 22.65 7.44 -5.13
CA THR A 29 22.38 8.79 -4.60
C THR A 29 22.57 9.89 -5.65
N ASP A 30 22.59 9.52 -6.93
CA ASP A 30 22.73 10.49 -8.01
C ASP A 30 21.40 11.21 -8.32
N GLN A 31 21.46 12.18 -9.23
CA GLN A 31 20.28 12.94 -9.64
C GLN A 31 19.20 12.06 -10.30
N ASN A 32 19.57 10.90 -10.86
CA ASN A 32 18.57 9.97 -11.40
C ASN A 32 17.84 9.24 -10.26
N ALA A 33 18.52 8.92 -9.17
CA ALA A 33 17.91 8.34 -7.97
C ALA A 33 16.85 9.30 -7.40
N GLU A 34 17.20 10.58 -7.22
CA GLU A 34 16.26 11.59 -6.73
C GLU A 34 15.05 11.75 -7.67
N ALA A 35 15.28 11.82 -8.99
CA ALA A 35 14.21 11.94 -9.97
C ALA A 35 13.31 10.68 -10.00
N PHE A 36 13.89 9.50 -9.79
CA PHE A 36 13.18 8.24 -9.70
C PHE A 36 12.32 8.18 -8.43
N GLU A 37 12.87 8.61 -7.29
CA GLU A 37 12.15 8.67 -6.02
C GLU A 37 10.91 9.55 -6.14
N ALA A 38 11.11 10.79 -6.59
CA ALA A 38 10.05 11.78 -6.71
C ALA A 38 8.93 11.31 -7.66
N ARG A 39 9.30 10.64 -8.75
CA ARG A 39 8.36 10.23 -9.79
C ARG A 39 7.61 8.93 -9.46
N TYR A 40 8.28 7.96 -8.86
CA TYR A 40 7.75 6.60 -8.77
C TYR A 40 7.60 6.10 -7.33
N ILE A 41 8.56 6.41 -6.46
CA ILE A 41 8.58 5.90 -5.09
C ILE A 41 7.65 6.71 -4.19
N ALA A 42 7.83 8.03 -4.13
CA ALA A 42 7.07 8.91 -3.24
C ALA A 42 5.53 8.78 -3.40
N PRO A 43 4.97 8.55 -4.61
CA PRO A 43 3.53 8.34 -4.75
C PRO A 43 3.00 7.03 -4.15
N ILE A 44 3.84 5.98 -4.05
CA ILE A 44 3.40 4.61 -3.70
C ILE A 44 2.74 4.56 -2.33
N ASP A 45 3.27 5.25 -1.32
CA ASP A 45 2.67 5.32 0.02
C ASP A 45 1.24 5.88 -0.02
N GLY A 46 1.02 6.92 -0.83
CA GLY A 46 -0.30 7.48 -1.06
C GLY A 46 -1.26 6.49 -1.75
N HIS A 47 -0.75 5.70 -2.69
CA HIS A 47 -1.55 4.67 -3.37
C HIS A 47 -1.91 3.52 -2.44
N ILE A 48 -0.96 3.02 -1.64
CA ILE A 48 -1.17 1.96 -0.66
C ILE A 48 -2.24 2.40 0.35
N ARG A 49 -2.10 3.61 0.91
CA ARG A 49 -3.07 4.14 1.87
C ARG A 49 -4.48 4.19 1.27
N ARG A 50 -4.65 4.78 0.09
CA ARG A 50 -5.96 4.85 -0.59
C ARG A 50 -6.55 3.46 -0.86
N ALA A 51 -5.72 2.51 -1.28
CA ALA A 51 -6.16 1.15 -1.53
C ALA A 51 -6.63 0.47 -0.23
N THR A 52 -5.89 0.62 0.87
CA THR A 52 -6.29 0.06 2.16
C THR A 52 -7.58 0.69 2.72
N GLU A 53 -7.74 2.01 2.58
CA GLU A 53 -8.98 2.71 2.95
C GLU A 53 -10.18 2.21 2.13
N ALA A 54 -9.99 1.95 0.83
CA ALA A 54 -11.04 1.40 -0.02
C ALA A 54 -11.39 -0.05 0.36
N MET A 55 -10.39 -0.87 0.71
CA MET A 55 -10.60 -2.23 1.21
C MET A 55 -11.40 -2.24 2.51
N ASP A 56 -11.13 -1.31 3.42
CA ASP A 56 -11.86 -1.18 4.69
C ASP A 56 -13.35 -0.87 4.43
N ARG A 57 -13.64 0.10 3.54
CA ARG A 57 -15.03 0.43 3.15
C ARG A 57 -15.76 -0.74 2.49
N LEU A 58 -15.07 -1.52 1.66
CA LEU A 58 -15.65 -2.69 1.01
C LEU A 58 -15.99 -3.79 2.03
N ALA A 59 -15.13 -3.98 3.03
CA ALA A 59 -15.39 -4.94 4.11
C ALA A 59 -16.62 -4.52 4.92
N GLU A 60 -16.72 -3.25 5.30
CA GLU A 60 -17.87 -2.70 6.02
C GLU A 60 -19.18 -2.87 5.23
N ALA A 61 -19.17 -2.57 3.92
CA ALA A 61 -20.34 -2.73 3.06
C ALA A 61 -20.76 -4.19 2.92
N ALA A 62 -19.80 -5.11 2.79
CA ALA A 62 -20.08 -6.54 2.70
C ALA A 62 -20.69 -7.09 4.00
N ASP A 63 -20.18 -6.67 5.16
CA ASP A 63 -20.72 -7.08 6.47
C ASP A 63 -22.11 -6.48 6.72
N ALA A 64 -22.35 -5.22 6.30
CA ALA A 64 -23.67 -4.62 6.36
C ALA A 64 -24.68 -5.36 5.48
N ALA A 65 -24.30 -5.72 4.26
CA ALA A 65 -25.15 -6.49 3.35
C ALA A 65 -25.48 -7.89 3.91
N ARG A 66 -24.50 -8.56 4.54
CA ARG A 66 -24.72 -9.86 5.18
C ARG A 66 -25.75 -9.77 6.30
N ARG A 67 -25.62 -8.79 7.19
CA ARG A 67 -26.59 -8.55 8.28
C ARG A 67 -27.99 -8.19 7.81
N ALA A 68 -28.14 -7.63 6.62
CA ALA A 68 -29.45 -7.27 6.06
C ALA A 68 -30.19 -8.49 5.44
N CYS A 69 -29.46 -9.56 5.12
CA CYS A 69 -30.00 -10.80 4.58
C CYS A 69 -30.25 -11.88 5.65
N GLU A 70 -29.80 -11.64 6.88
CA GLU A 70 -30.12 -12.43 8.08
C GLU A 70 -31.42 -11.91 8.73
#